data_AF-A0A5M6CKY9-F1
#
_entry.id   AF-A0A5M6CKY9-F1
#
_cell.length_a   1.000
_cell.length_b   1.000
_cell.length_c   1.000
_cell.angle_alpha   90.00
_cell.angle_beta   90.00
_cell.angle_gamma   90.00
#
_symmetry.space_group_name_H-M   'P 1'
#
loop_
_entity.id
_entity.type
_entity.pdbx_description
1 polymer ?
#
loop_
_entity_poly.entity_id
_entity_poly.type
_entity_poly.pdbx_seq_one_letter_code
_entity_poly.pdbx_strand_id
1 'polypeptide(L)'
;WQTKKGAERGGRRFNKSSLYQLLTNVTYIGMIRYKDETHDGEHPAIVADDLFTAVQRQLENNGKSGGRGVRNKHNALLRGLVRCGACDCAMSHSFSKKGTRLYRYYVCQHAQKNGWANCPSPSIPAGEIEQFIVDQIRRIGSDPALVDSTVEEIRHQRERSIKRLTSEKAGLTP
;
A
#
# COMPACT_ATOMS: atom_id res chain seq x y z
N TRP A 1 17.35 14.00 -26.84
CA TRP A 1 18.00 13.38 -28.02
C TRP A 1 17.04 13.46 -29.19
N GLN A 2 17.51 13.85 -30.38
CA GLN A 2 16.70 13.86 -31.60
C GLN A 2 16.83 12.53 -32.34
N THR A 3 15.71 11.92 -32.67
CA THR A 3 15.67 10.71 -33.50
C THR A 3 16.07 11.04 -34.94
N LYS A 4 16.51 10.03 -35.72
CA LYS A 4 16.77 10.17 -37.18
C LYS A 4 15.59 10.74 -37.98
N LYS A 5 14.38 10.75 -37.41
CA LYS A 5 13.15 11.31 -37.99
C LYS A 5 12.82 12.72 -37.49
N GLY A 6 13.76 13.40 -36.84
CA GLY A 6 13.61 14.79 -36.35
C GLY A 6 12.76 14.93 -35.07
N ALA A 7 12.17 13.85 -34.54
CA ALA A 7 11.41 13.92 -33.30
C ALA A 7 12.33 13.97 -32.09
N GLU A 8 12.16 14.99 -31.23
CA GLU A 8 12.81 15.05 -29.92
C GLU A 8 12.22 14.03 -28.95
N ARG A 9 13.11 13.25 -28.33
CA ARG A 9 12.82 12.26 -27.31
C ARG A 9 13.64 12.57 -26.06
N GLY A 10 12.97 12.58 -24.91
CA GLY A 10 13.57 12.91 -23.60
C GLY A 10 13.10 14.26 -23.05
N GLY A 11 13.63 14.65 -21.89
CA GLY A 11 13.39 15.96 -21.26
C GLY A 11 12.05 16.13 -20.52
N ARG A 12 11.13 15.17 -20.64
CA ARG A 12 9.87 15.21 -19.89
C ARG A 12 10.08 14.71 -18.47
N ARG A 13 9.39 15.33 -17.50
CA ARG A 13 9.32 14.82 -16.12
C ARG A 13 8.80 13.39 -16.13
N PHE A 14 9.35 12.55 -15.26
CA PHE A 14 8.82 11.20 -15.05
C PHE A 14 7.38 11.30 -14.53
N ASN A 15 6.48 10.54 -15.15
CA ASN A 15 5.13 10.33 -14.66
C ASN A 15 5.06 8.95 -14.00
N LYS A 16 3.93 8.63 -13.36
CA LYS A 16 3.77 7.35 -12.64
C LYS A 16 4.05 6.14 -13.54
N SER A 17 3.57 6.15 -14.78
CA SER A 17 3.71 5.04 -15.72
C SER A 17 5.14 4.90 -16.21
N SER A 18 5.80 5.99 -16.56
CA SER A 18 7.20 5.95 -17.03
C SER A 18 8.16 5.58 -15.91
N LEU A 19 7.90 6.03 -14.68
CA LEU A 19 8.68 5.61 -13.51
C LEU A 19 8.47 4.13 -13.19
N TYR A 20 7.23 3.63 -13.27
CA TYR A 20 6.95 2.21 -13.06
C TYR A 20 7.69 1.35 -14.09
N GLN A 21 7.59 1.69 -15.38
CA GLN A 21 8.30 0.99 -16.45
C GLN A 21 9.82 0.97 -16.23
N LEU A 22 10.40 2.10 -15.79
CA LEU A 22 11.81 2.19 -15.43
C LEU A 22 12.15 1.19 -14.31
N LEU A 23 11.40 1.22 -13.21
CA LEU A 23 11.69 0.39 -12.03
C LEU A 23 11.44 -1.11 -12.25
N THR A 24 10.61 -1.49 -13.22
CA THR A 24 10.35 -2.90 -13.56
C THR A 24 11.23 -3.44 -14.70
N ASN A 25 12.16 -2.63 -15.24
CA ASN A 25 12.94 -3.03 -16.40
C ASN A 25 14.11 -3.96 -16.01
N VAL A 26 14.00 -5.22 -16.41
CA VAL A 26 15.02 -6.27 -16.17
C VAL A 26 16.34 -6.02 -16.90
N THR A 27 16.38 -5.12 -17.89
CA THR A 27 17.63 -4.69 -18.53
C THR A 27 18.62 -4.07 -17.53
N TYR A 28 18.14 -3.53 -16.41
CA TYR A 28 19.04 -2.99 -15.39
C TYR A 28 19.83 -4.05 -14.61
N ILE A 29 19.38 -5.31 -14.61
CA ILE A 29 20.07 -6.45 -13.99
C ILE A 29 20.80 -7.33 -15.01
N GLY A 30 21.08 -6.81 -16.21
CA GLY A 30 21.79 -7.60 -17.23
C GLY A 30 20.90 -8.56 -18.03
N MET A 31 19.58 -8.55 -17.82
CA MET A 31 18.65 -9.50 -18.45
C MET A 31 17.83 -8.86 -19.58
N ILE A 32 17.38 -9.67 -20.53
CA ILE A 32 16.50 -9.24 -21.63
C ILE A 32 15.21 -10.04 -21.57
N ARG A 33 14.07 -9.34 -21.68
CA ARG A 33 12.75 -9.96 -21.76
C ARG A 33 12.36 -10.18 -23.22
N TYR A 34 12.06 -11.43 -23.58
CA TYR A 34 11.47 -11.78 -24.86
C TYR A 34 10.11 -12.44 -24.63
N LYS A 35 9.03 -11.73 -24.97
CA LYS A 35 7.65 -12.13 -24.66
C LYS A 35 7.47 -12.38 -23.15
N ASP A 36 7.25 -13.62 -22.76
CA ASP A 36 7.05 -14.05 -21.37
C ASP A 36 8.28 -14.70 -20.75
N GLU A 37 9.37 -14.82 -21.52
CA GLU A 37 10.64 -15.39 -21.07
C GLU A 37 11.67 -14.30 -20.79
N THR A 38 12.56 -14.56 -19.84
CA THR A 38 13.66 -13.68 -19.46
C THR A 38 14.96 -14.44 -19.65
N HIS A 39 15.90 -13.86 -20.40
CA HIS A 39 17.19 -14.46 -20.75
C HIS A 39 18.34 -13.56 -20.32
N ASP A 40 19.53 -14.13 -20.19
CA ASP A 40 20.75 -13.37 -19.93
C ASP A 40 21.07 -12.48 -21.14
N GLY A 41 21.31 -11.20 -20.88
CA GLY A 41 21.75 -10.22 -21.87
C GLY A 41 23.27 -10.15 -21.96
N GLU A 42 23.77 -9.68 -23.09
CA GLU A 42 25.22 -9.50 -23.32
C GLU A 42 25.77 -8.23 -22.64
N HIS A 43 24.92 -7.39 -22.05
CA HIS A 43 25.33 -6.14 -21.41
C HIS A 43 25.55 -6.33 -19.90
N PRO A 44 26.51 -5.61 -19.30
CA PRO A 44 26.70 -5.65 -17.86
C PRO A 44 25.47 -5.11 -17.12
N ALA A 45 25.20 -5.67 -15.94
CA ALA A 45 24.17 -5.15 -15.04
C ALA A 45 24.54 -3.74 -14.54
N ILE A 46 23.55 -2.87 -14.47
CA ILE A 46 23.68 -1.49 -13.96
C ILE A 46 23.41 -1.44 -12.45
N VAL A 47 22.52 -2.31 -11.97
CA VAL A 47 22.16 -2.43 -10.55
C VAL A 47 22.31 -3.88 -10.11
N ALA A 48 22.53 -4.09 -8.81
CA ALA A 48 22.59 -5.42 -8.23
C ALA A 48 21.20 -6.08 -8.13
N ASP A 49 21.17 -7.41 -8.25
CA ASP A 49 19.94 -8.21 -8.28
C ASP A 49 19.13 -8.11 -6.98
N ASP A 50 19.81 -8.00 -5.84
CA ASP A 50 19.22 -7.85 -4.51
C ASP A 50 18.48 -6.52 -4.38
N LEU A 51 19.07 -5.44 -4.87
CA LEU A 51 18.46 -4.11 -4.94
C LEU A 51 17.23 -4.11 -5.85
N PHE A 52 17.34 -4.70 -7.04
CA PHE A 52 16.22 -4.81 -7.97
C PHE A 52 15.06 -5.61 -7.36
N THR A 53 15.37 -6.73 -6.70
CA THR A 53 14.41 -7.57 -5.99
C THR A 53 13.72 -6.83 -4.85
N ALA A 54 14.47 -6.05 -4.07
CA ALA A 54 13.92 -5.22 -3.00
C ALA A 54 12.92 -4.18 -3.54
N VAL A 55 13.24 -3.55 -4.68
CA VAL A 55 12.34 -2.61 -5.38
C VAL A 55 11.07 -3.31 -5.85
N GLN A 56 11.17 -4.50 -6.47
CA GLN A 56 9.98 -5.26 -6.92
C GLN A 56 9.05 -5.58 -5.73
N ARG A 57 9.60 -6.06 -4.61
CA ARG A 57 8.82 -6.32 -3.39
C ARG A 57 8.11 -5.06 -2.89
N GLN A 58 8.78 -3.92 -2.93
CA GLN A 58 8.18 -2.65 -2.53
C GLN A 58 7.06 -2.21 -3.48
N LEU A 59 7.24 -2.38 -4.80
CA LEU A 59 6.21 -2.10 -5.80
C LEU A 59 4.97 -2.98 -5.61
N GLU A 60 5.13 -4.28 -5.37
CA GLU A 60 4.02 -5.20 -5.08
C GLU A 60 3.26 -4.78 -3.81
N ASN A 61 3.98 -4.47 -2.74
CA ASN A 61 3.39 -3.99 -1.50
C ASN A 61 2.62 -2.68 -1.71
N ASN A 62 3.16 -1.78 -2.54
CA ASN A 62 2.49 -0.54 -2.91
C ASN A 62 1.24 -0.79 -3.77
N GLY A 63 1.25 -1.78 -4.68
CA GLY A 63 0.09 -2.17 -5.49
C GLY A 63 -1.07 -2.69 -4.63
N LYS A 64 -0.76 -3.54 -3.64
CA LYS A 64 -1.76 -4.08 -2.69
C LYS A 64 -2.31 -3.00 -1.74
N SER A 65 -1.45 -2.08 -1.29
CA SER A 65 -1.78 -1.11 -0.23
C SER A 65 -2.24 0.27 -0.75
N GLY A 66 -1.92 0.61 -1.99
CA GLY A 66 -2.05 1.96 -2.57
C GLY A 66 -0.88 2.92 -2.27
N GLY A 67 0.17 2.47 -1.58
CA GLY A 67 1.35 3.28 -1.20
C GLY A 67 1.15 4.17 0.05
N ARG A 68 2.26 4.67 0.62
CA ARG A 68 2.29 5.39 1.93
C ARG A 68 1.59 6.76 1.90
N GLY A 69 1.53 7.44 0.74
CA GLY A 69 0.93 8.78 0.58
C GLY A 69 -0.55 8.80 0.18
N VAL A 70 -1.11 7.69 -0.32
CA VAL A 70 -2.57 7.52 -0.51
C VAL A 70 -3.23 7.15 0.81
N ARG A 71 -2.44 6.75 1.83
CA ARG A 71 -2.91 6.49 3.18
C ARG A 71 -3.55 7.77 3.71
N ASN A 72 -4.88 7.77 3.72
CA ASN A 72 -5.65 8.57 4.65
C ASN A 72 -5.80 10.07 4.39
N LYS A 73 -5.85 10.54 3.14
CA LYS A 73 -6.23 11.94 2.83
C LYS A 73 -7.50 12.40 3.57
N HIS A 74 -8.41 11.46 3.85
CA HIS A 74 -9.65 11.69 4.58
C HIS A 74 -9.79 10.79 5.81
N ASN A 75 -8.69 10.38 6.47
CA ASN A 75 -8.71 9.72 7.79
C ASN A 75 -9.54 8.42 7.96
N ALA A 76 -9.88 7.69 6.89
CA ALA A 76 -10.44 6.34 6.90
C ALA A 76 -9.59 5.28 7.67
N LEU A 77 -9.81 5.17 8.99
CA LEU A 77 -9.05 4.27 9.87
C LEU A 77 -9.28 2.79 9.53
N LEU A 78 -10.51 2.44 9.18
CA LEU A 78 -10.94 1.05 8.96
C LEU A 78 -10.88 0.64 7.47
N ARG A 79 -10.16 1.39 6.63
CA ARG A 79 -10.08 1.11 5.19
C ARG A 79 -9.52 -0.29 4.95
N GLY A 80 -10.28 -1.11 4.22
CA GLY A 80 -9.90 -2.48 3.89
C GLY A 80 -10.17 -3.51 4.98
N LEU A 81 -10.70 -3.09 6.13
CA LEU A 81 -11.09 -3.98 7.24
C LEU A 81 -12.59 -4.20 7.30
N VAL A 82 -13.40 -3.18 6.99
CA VAL A 82 -14.86 -3.26 7.09
C VAL A 82 -15.44 -4.12 5.95
N ARG A 83 -16.27 -5.10 6.32
CA ARG A 83 -17.08 -5.92 5.42
C ARG A 83 -18.56 -5.72 5.69
N CYS A 84 -19.35 -5.85 4.64
CA CYS A 84 -20.79 -5.67 4.68
C CYS A 84 -21.45 -6.87 5.37
N GLY A 85 -22.21 -6.66 6.44
CA GLY A 85 -22.89 -7.76 7.16
C GLY A 85 -23.92 -8.52 6.31
N ALA A 86 -24.50 -7.90 5.28
CA ALA A 86 -25.51 -8.53 4.43
C ALA A 86 -24.96 -9.42 3.30
N CYS A 87 -23.82 -9.05 2.69
CA CYS A 87 -23.31 -9.72 1.48
C CYS A 87 -21.82 -10.03 1.54
N ASP A 88 -21.19 -9.86 2.71
CA ASP A 88 -19.76 -10.04 3.02
C ASP A 88 -18.76 -9.27 2.12
N CYS A 89 -19.26 -8.45 1.20
CA CYS A 89 -18.41 -7.67 0.32
C CYS A 89 -17.67 -6.58 1.09
N ALA A 90 -16.44 -6.28 0.65
CA ALA A 90 -15.64 -5.22 1.24
C ALA A 90 -16.36 -3.87 1.17
N MET A 91 -16.30 -3.09 2.24
CA MET A 91 -16.82 -1.72 2.27
C MET A 91 -15.71 -0.71 1.96
N SER A 92 -15.99 0.22 1.05
CA SER A 92 -15.08 1.28 0.64
C SER A 92 -15.34 2.56 1.44
N HIS A 93 -14.29 3.33 1.74
CA HIS A 93 -14.46 4.67 2.29
C HIS A 93 -14.91 5.62 1.18
N SER A 94 -16.00 6.34 1.43
CA SER A 94 -16.58 7.35 0.55
C SER A 94 -16.77 8.65 1.33
N PHE A 95 -16.74 9.78 0.63
CA PHE A 95 -16.98 11.08 1.24
C PHE A 95 -17.75 12.00 0.31
N SER A 96 -18.52 12.91 0.92
CA SER A 96 -19.19 14.00 0.23
C SER A 96 -18.89 15.30 0.97
N LYS A 97 -18.74 16.40 0.23
CA LYS A 97 -18.42 17.72 0.79
C LYS A 97 -19.59 18.66 0.51
N LYS A 98 -20.12 19.31 1.56
CA LYS A 98 -21.13 20.37 1.45
C LYS A 98 -20.61 21.62 2.16
N GLY A 99 -20.27 22.65 1.38
CA GLY A 99 -19.59 23.84 1.89
C GLY A 99 -18.23 23.48 2.52
N THR A 100 -18.04 23.81 3.78
CA THR A 100 -16.82 23.45 4.56
C THR A 100 -16.89 22.07 5.21
N ARG A 101 -18.08 21.44 5.26
CA ARG A 101 -18.28 20.19 5.99
C ARG A 101 -17.99 18.97 5.11
N LEU A 102 -17.16 18.07 5.64
CA LEU A 102 -16.82 16.78 5.02
C LEU A 102 -17.60 15.66 5.72
N TYR A 103 -18.48 14.99 4.96
CA TYR A 103 -19.22 13.82 5.39
C TYR A 103 -18.49 12.57 4.91
N ARG A 104 -18.27 11.61 5.83
CA ARG A 104 -17.46 10.42 5.58
C ARG A 104 -18.29 9.18 5.89
N TYR A 105 -18.23 8.20 5.00
CA TYR A 105 -19.02 6.98 5.09
C TYR A 105 -18.20 5.75 4.69
N TYR A 106 -18.56 4.59 5.23
CA TYR A 106 -18.22 3.29 4.65
C TYR A 106 -19.42 2.79 3.86
N VAL A 107 -19.21 2.46 2.59
CA VAL A 107 -20.27 2.03 1.67
C VAL A 107 -19.99 0.64 1.14
N CYS A 108 -21.02 -0.19 1.02
CA CYS A 108 -20.87 -1.53 0.47
C CYS A 108 -20.50 -1.45 -1.02
N GLN A 109 -19.39 -2.08 -1.43
CA GLN A 109 -18.97 -2.06 -2.83
C GLN A 109 -19.97 -2.78 -3.75
N HIS A 110 -20.66 -3.81 -3.25
CA HIS A 110 -21.68 -4.51 -4.02
C HIS A 110 -22.88 -3.59 -4.30
N ALA A 111 -23.38 -2.91 -3.27
CA ALA A 111 -24.44 -1.90 -3.41
C ALA A 111 -24.02 -0.74 -4.33
N GLN A 112 -22.77 -0.29 -4.20
CA GLN A 112 -22.26 0.84 -4.99
C GLN A 112 -22.12 0.50 -6.48
N LYS A 113 -21.72 -0.74 -6.83
CA LYS A 113 -21.52 -1.16 -8.22
C LYS A 113 -22.80 -1.67 -8.88
N ASN A 114 -23.61 -2.40 -8.13
CA ASN A 114 -24.78 -3.11 -8.66
C ASN A 114 -26.11 -2.42 -8.29
N GLY A 115 -26.08 -1.35 -7.50
CA GLY A 115 -27.25 -0.63 -7.02
C GLY A 115 -27.71 -1.09 -5.62
N TRP A 116 -28.29 -0.15 -4.87
CA TRP A 116 -28.74 -0.35 -3.49
C TRP A 116 -29.93 -1.30 -3.34
N ALA A 117 -30.60 -1.66 -4.43
CA ALA A 117 -31.61 -2.72 -4.43
C ALA A 117 -30.99 -4.11 -4.22
N ASN A 118 -29.72 -4.31 -4.61
CA ASN A 118 -29.04 -5.59 -4.55
C ASN A 118 -28.32 -5.87 -3.22
N CYS A 119 -28.28 -4.89 -2.31
CA CYS A 119 -27.76 -5.10 -0.98
C CYS A 119 -28.44 -4.13 0.00
N PRO A 120 -29.14 -4.63 1.03
CA PRO A 120 -29.90 -3.79 1.96
C PRO A 120 -29.01 -3.06 2.97
N SER A 121 -27.68 -3.29 2.95
CA SER A 121 -26.76 -2.68 3.91
C SER A 121 -26.72 -1.17 3.72
N PRO A 122 -26.98 -0.37 4.77
CA PRO A 122 -26.88 1.08 4.68
C PRO A 122 -25.42 1.55 4.57
N SER A 123 -25.25 2.79 4.15
CA SER A 123 -23.98 3.50 4.29
C SER A 123 -23.74 3.83 5.77
N ILE A 124 -22.58 3.45 6.29
CA ILE A 124 -22.25 3.61 7.70
C ILE A 124 -21.46 4.92 7.90
N PRO A 125 -21.87 5.84 8.79
CA PRO A 125 -21.09 7.02 9.11
C PRO A 125 -19.70 6.64 9.63
N ALA A 126 -18.65 7.11 8.96
CA ALA A 126 -17.28 6.71 9.29
C ALA A 126 -16.89 7.13 10.71
N GLY A 127 -17.29 8.34 11.15
CA GLY A 127 -16.95 8.83 12.47
C GLY A 127 -17.51 7.96 13.61
N GLU A 128 -18.75 7.49 13.48
CA GLU A 128 -19.41 6.68 14.50
C GLU A 128 -18.78 5.28 14.60
N ILE A 129 -18.59 4.59 13.47
CA ILE A 129 -18.00 3.25 13.47
C ILE A 129 -16.53 3.27 13.87
N GLU A 130 -15.77 4.29 13.43
CA GLU A 130 -14.38 4.47 13.84
C GLU A 130 -14.28 4.69 15.35
N GLN A 131 -15.12 5.58 15.90
CA GLN A 131 -15.14 5.85 17.34
C GLN A 131 -15.52 4.62 18.16
N PHE A 132 -16.57 3.90 17.72
CA PHE A 132 -17.00 2.66 18.37
C PHE A 132 -15.86 1.63 18.45
N ILE A 133 -15.15 1.40 17.33
CA ILE A 133 -14.04 0.44 17.31
C ILE A 133 -12.87 0.91 18.16
N VAL A 134 -12.52 2.20 18.11
CA VAL A 134 -11.48 2.77 18.97
C VAL A 134 -11.82 2.55 20.45
N ASP A 135 -13.08 2.74 20.83
CA ASP A 135 -13.52 2.55 22.21
C ASP A 135 -13.55 1.08 22.62
N GLN A 136 -13.90 0.15 21.72
CA GLN A 136 -13.76 -1.30 21.99
C GLN A 136 -12.30 -1.70 22.16
N ILE A 137 -11.40 -1.22 21.29
CA ILE A 137 -9.97 -1.48 21.39
C ILE A 137 -9.41 -0.93 22.71
N ARG A 138 -9.85 0.28 23.12
CA ARG A 138 -9.46 0.86 24.42
C ARG A 138 -9.91 -0.02 25.57
N ARG A 139 -11.13 -0.54 25.55
CA ARG A 139 -11.61 -1.45 26.62
C ARG A 139 -10.79 -2.73 26.70
N ILE A 140 -10.49 -3.34 25.55
CA ILE A 140 -9.62 -4.52 25.47
C ILE A 140 -8.22 -4.18 26.00
N GLY A 141 -7.67 -3.05 25.59
CA GLY A 141 -6.39 -2.53 26.05
C GLY A 141 -6.39 -1.91 27.44
N SER A 142 -7.50 -1.96 28.18
CA SER A 142 -7.55 -1.59 29.60
C SER A 142 -7.44 -2.82 30.51
N ASP A 143 -7.40 -4.03 29.95
CA ASP A 143 -7.07 -5.25 30.69
C ASP A 143 -5.57 -5.26 31.01
N PRO A 144 -5.17 -5.14 32.28
CA PRO A 144 -3.76 -5.09 32.66
C PRO A 144 -2.96 -6.31 32.16
N ALA A 145 -3.57 -7.50 32.15
CA ALA A 145 -2.89 -8.71 31.69
C ALA A 145 -2.65 -8.70 30.18
N LEU A 146 -3.61 -8.16 29.42
CA LEU A 146 -3.49 -8.03 27.97
C LEU A 146 -2.50 -6.92 27.59
N VAL A 147 -2.46 -5.83 28.37
CA VAL A 147 -1.48 -4.76 28.20
C VAL A 147 -0.08 -5.27 28.47
N ASP A 148 0.14 -5.94 29.59
CA ASP A 148 1.46 -6.45 29.97
C ASP A 148 1.99 -7.47 28.95
N SER A 149 1.16 -8.43 28.54
CA SER A 149 1.53 -9.39 27.48
C SER A 149 1.81 -8.71 26.13
N THR A 150 1.03 -7.70 25.76
CA THR A 150 1.27 -6.93 24.53
C THR A 150 2.55 -6.10 24.61
N VAL A 151 2.85 -5.49 25.76
CA VAL A 151 4.09 -4.72 25.99
C VAL A 151 5.31 -5.61 25.90
N GLU A 152 5.26 -6.82 26.47
CA GLU A 152 6.35 -7.80 26.36
C GLU A 152 6.55 -8.30 24.93
N GLU A 153 5.46 -8.62 24.21
CA GLU A 153 5.54 -8.99 22.78
C GLU A 153 6.13 -7.85 21.94
N ILE A 154 5.74 -6.60 22.20
CA ILE A 154 6.31 -5.41 21.54
C ILE A 154 7.79 -5.27 21.85
N ARG A 155 8.22 -5.46 23.11
CA ARG A 155 9.65 -5.42 23.49
C ARG A 155 10.44 -6.44 22.69
N HIS A 156 9.96 -7.69 22.62
CA HIS A 156 10.59 -8.74 21.83
C HIS A 156 10.64 -8.43 20.33
N GLN A 157 9.57 -7.89 19.75
CA GLN A 157 9.56 -7.49 18.34
C GLN A 157 10.52 -6.32 18.07
N ARG A 158 10.63 -5.38 19.01
CA ARG A 158 11.53 -4.22 18.92
C ARG A 158 12.98 -4.67 19.00
N GLU A 159 13.32 -5.58 19.90
CA GLU A 159 14.65 -6.18 19.99
C GLU A 159 15.03 -6.94 18.73
N ARG A 160 14.11 -7.75 18.17
CA ARG A 160 14.33 -8.45 16.89
C ARG A 160 14.56 -7.47 15.74
N SER A 161 13.78 -6.40 15.69
CA SER A 161 13.91 -5.36 14.67
C SER A 161 15.21 -4.56 14.81
N ILE A 162 15.61 -4.22 16.04
CA ILE A 162 16.90 -3.57 16.32
C ILE A 162 18.04 -4.48 15.90
N LYS A 163 18.03 -5.76 16.30
CA LYS A 163 19.06 -6.74 15.90
C LYS A 163 19.21 -6.82 14.38
N ARG A 164 18.09 -6.91 13.67
CA ARG A 164 18.05 -6.92 12.21
C ARG A 164 18.63 -5.64 11.59
N LEU A 165 18.21 -4.47 12.07
CA LEU A 165 18.70 -3.19 11.57
C LEU A 165 20.19 -2.98 11.89
N THR A 166 20.67 -3.46 13.04
CA THR A 166 22.09 -3.42 13.39
C THR A 166 22.92 -4.37 12.53
N SER A 167 22.41 -5.56 12.17
CA SER A 167 23.10 -6.46 11.24
C SER A 167 23.14 -5.89 9.83
N GLU A 168 22.05 -5.26 9.37
CA GLU A 168 21.99 -4.58 8.08
C GLU A 168 22.96 -3.38 8.05
N LYS A 169 23.06 -2.60 9.15
CA LYS A 169 24.01 -1.50 9.27
C LYS A 169 25.47 -1.97 9.26
N ALA A 170 25.78 -3.05 9.99
CA ALA A 170 27.13 -3.60 10.06
C ALA A 170 27.64 -4.08 8.70
N GLY A 171 26.76 -4.62 7.84
CA GLY A 171 27.11 -5.01 6.47
C GLY A 171 27.25 -3.85 5.48
N LEU A 172 26.89 -2.62 5.87
CA LEU A 172 26.97 -1.42 5.03
C LEU A 172 28.14 -0.49 5.38
N THR A 173 28.82 -0.71 6.52
CA THR A 173 30.09 -0.04 6.84
C THR A 173 31.26 -0.90 6.34
N PRO A 174 32.16 -0.35 5.49
CA PRO A 174 33.33 -1.06 4.98
C PRO A 174 34.35 -1.39 6.07
#